data_AF-A0A7C5RYN5-F1
#
_entry.id   AF-A0A7C5RYN5-F1
#
_cell.length_a   1.000
_cell.length_b   1.000
_cell.length_c   1.000
_cell.angle_alpha   90.00
_cell.angle_beta   90.00
_cell.angle_gamma   90.00
#
_symmetry.space_group_name_H-M   'P 1'
#
loop_
_entity.id
_entity.type
_entity.pdbx_description
1 polymer ?
#
loop_
_entity_poly.entity_id
_entity_poly.type
_entity_poly.pdbx_seq_one_letter_code
_entity_poly.pdbx_strand_id
1 'polypeptide(L)'
;MKFNIFHRKKKAPKIHWKVKSEKKMGNYVALHWRLPKLSKEFGIKKGQVWVRRDWWKNPEKRKRLKVHESVELNLMNKGVPYYRAHKIANIFEHNAIKHIRGKK
;
A
#
# COMPACT_ATOMS: atom_id res chain seq x y z
N MET A 1 29.89 -6.70 27.18
CA MET A 1 29.07 -7.02 25.99
C MET A 1 28.58 -5.71 25.37
N LYS A 2 29.09 -5.33 24.18
CA LYS A 2 28.62 -4.14 23.45
C LYS A 2 27.38 -4.50 22.65
N PHE A 3 26.20 -4.07 23.10
CA PHE A 3 24.97 -4.18 22.31
C PHE A 3 25.06 -3.22 21.12
N ASN A 4 25.39 -3.75 19.95
CA ASN A 4 25.29 -3.01 18.69
C ASN A 4 23.81 -2.77 18.35
N ILE A 5 23.23 -1.72 18.94
CA ILE A 5 21.89 -1.20 18.60
C ILE A 5 22.00 -0.34 17.33
N PHE A 6 22.57 -0.89 16.27
CA PHE A 6 22.27 -0.40 14.93
C PHE A 6 21.00 -1.12 14.48
N HIS A 7 19.86 -0.64 14.99
CA HIS A 7 18.57 -0.87 14.33
C HIS A 7 18.69 -0.29 12.93
N ARG A 8 19.24 -1.10 12.01
CA ARG A 8 19.26 -0.87 10.58
C ARG A 8 17.79 -0.67 10.22
N LYS A 9 17.34 0.59 10.13
CA LYS A 9 15.98 0.95 9.71
C LYS A 9 15.73 0.08 8.49
N LYS A 10 14.95 -1.01 8.62
CA LYS A 10 14.68 -1.94 7.52
C LYS A 10 14.04 -1.06 6.46
N LYS A 11 14.82 -0.62 5.48
CA LYS A 11 14.36 0.26 4.41
C LYS A 11 13.09 -0.39 3.89
N ALA A 12 11.99 0.35 3.89
CA ALA A 12 10.74 -0.16 3.36
C ALA A 12 11.07 -0.75 1.97
N PRO A 13 10.71 -2.02 1.71
CA PRO A 13 11.06 -2.66 0.44
C PRO A 13 10.60 -1.76 -0.70
N LYS A 14 11.48 -1.52 -1.69
CA LYS A 14 11.11 -0.73 -2.87
C LYS A 14 9.87 -1.37 -3.49
N ILE A 15 8.77 -0.61 -3.53
CA ILE A 15 7.50 -1.08 -4.05
C ILE A 15 7.59 -1.12 -5.56
N HIS A 16 7.49 -2.31 -6.13
CA HIS A 16 7.40 -2.51 -7.57
C HIS A 16 5.93 -2.50 -8.00
N TRP A 17 5.50 -1.35 -8.52
CA TRP A 17 4.14 -1.17 -9.03
C TRP A 17 3.95 -1.91 -10.35
N LYS A 18 2.91 -2.74 -10.43
CA LYS A 18 2.49 -3.42 -11.65
C LYS A 18 1.07 -3.05 -11.99
N VAL A 19 0.87 -2.46 -13.16
CA VAL A 19 -0.46 -2.10 -13.63
C VAL A 19 -1.11 -3.31 -14.29
N LYS A 20 -2.35 -3.63 -13.90
CA LYS A 20 -3.13 -4.76 -14.42
C LYS A 20 -4.51 -4.29 -14.92
N SER A 21 -5.11 -5.06 -15.82
CA SER A 21 -6.45 -4.79 -16.35
C SER A 21 -7.54 -5.13 -15.32
N GLU A 22 -8.72 -4.53 -15.47
CA GLU A 22 -9.91 -4.88 -14.69
C GLU A 22 -10.23 -6.37 -14.76
N LYS A 23 -10.20 -6.98 -15.95
CA LYS A 23 -10.42 -8.43 -16.12
C LYS A 23 -9.53 -9.30 -15.22
N LYS A 24 -8.30 -8.84 -14.92
CA LYS A 24 -7.33 -9.58 -14.09
C LYS A 24 -7.40 -9.23 -12.61
N MET A 25 -7.94 -8.07 -12.24
CA MET A 25 -8.07 -7.67 -10.83
C MET A 25 -9.50 -7.82 -10.30
N GLY A 26 -10.49 -8.00 -11.19
CA GLY A 26 -11.91 -8.02 -10.84
C GLY A 26 -12.29 -6.76 -10.07
N ASN A 27 -12.86 -6.97 -8.89
CA ASN A 27 -13.32 -5.91 -8.00
C ASN A 27 -12.19 -5.28 -7.16
N TYR A 28 -10.97 -5.83 -7.22
CA TYR A 28 -9.84 -5.29 -6.47
C TYR A 28 -9.22 -4.09 -7.20
N VAL A 29 -8.97 -3.02 -6.46
CA VAL A 29 -8.30 -1.81 -6.97
C VAL A 29 -6.78 -1.91 -6.81
N ALA A 30 -6.34 -2.42 -5.66
CA ALA A 30 -4.94 -2.59 -5.29
C ALA A 30 -4.76 -3.93 -4.58
N LEU A 31 -3.64 -4.61 -4.85
CA LEU A 31 -3.27 -5.85 -4.18
C LEU A 31 -1.76 -5.84 -3.93
N HIS A 32 -1.34 -6.02 -2.68
CA HIS A 32 0.06 -6.09 -2.31
C HIS A 32 0.46 -7.49 -1.81
N TRP A 33 1.74 -7.82 -1.96
CA TRP A 33 2.28 -9.15 -1.67
C TRP A 33 2.18 -9.61 -0.20
N ARG A 34 1.89 -8.71 0.74
CA ARG A 34 1.80 -9.08 2.18
C ARG A 34 0.43 -9.68 2.55
N LEU A 35 -0.51 -9.73 1.63
CA LEU A 35 -1.76 -10.46 1.80
C LEU A 35 -1.57 -11.92 1.35
N PRO A 36 -1.32 -12.89 2.26
CA PRO A 36 -0.87 -14.23 1.87
C PRO A 36 -1.87 -14.96 0.96
N LYS A 37 -3.18 -14.85 1.25
CA LYS A 37 -4.23 -15.51 0.46
C LYS A 37 -4.29 -14.95 -0.96
N LEU A 38 -4.46 -13.64 -1.10
CA LEU A 38 -4.58 -12.97 -2.40
C LEU A 38 -3.25 -12.98 -3.16
N SER A 39 -2.12 -12.83 -2.48
CA SER A 39 -0.80 -12.92 -3.10
C SER A 39 -0.54 -14.29 -3.73
N LYS A 40 -1.04 -15.37 -3.10
CA LYS A 40 -0.95 -16.73 -3.65
C LYS A 40 -1.91 -16.92 -4.83
N GLU A 41 -3.15 -16.47 -4.69
CA GLU A 41 -4.20 -16.57 -5.72
C GLU A 41 -3.82 -15.81 -7.02
N PHE A 42 -3.33 -14.58 -6.88
CA PHE A 42 -2.94 -13.75 -8.03
C PHE A 42 -1.49 -13.96 -8.46
N GLY A 43 -0.67 -14.69 -7.70
CA GLY A 43 0.75 -14.88 -7.97
C GLY A 43 1.59 -13.60 -7.83
N ILE A 44 1.27 -12.77 -6.84
CA ILE A 44 1.97 -11.51 -6.57
C ILE A 44 3.31 -11.83 -5.90
N LYS A 45 4.42 -11.37 -6.47
CA LYS A 45 5.75 -11.61 -5.90
C LYS A 45 6.03 -10.64 -4.75
N LYS A 46 6.91 -11.06 -3.82
CA LYS A 46 7.37 -10.21 -2.72
C LYS A 46 7.88 -8.85 -3.23
N GLY A 47 7.40 -7.77 -2.62
CA GLY A 47 7.71 -6.38 -3.01
C GLY A 47 6.88 -5.83 -4.16
N GLN A 48 5.92 -6.59 -4.73
CA GLN A 48 5.05 -6.10 -5.80
C GLN A 48 3.69 -5.65 -5.30
N VAL A 49 3.23 -4.52 -5.84
CA VAL A 49 1.87 -4.02 -5.65
C VAL A 49 1.21 -3.95 -7.02
N TRP A 50 0.11 -4.67 -7.18
CA TRP A 50 -0.69 -4.65 -8.38
C TRP A 50 -1.77 -3.58 -8.25
N VAL A 51 -1.94 -2.77 -9.29
CA VAL A 51 -2.96 -1.72 -9.33
C VAL A 51 -3.75 -1.80 -10.63
N ARG A 52 -5.05 -1.53 -10.52
CA ARG A 52 -5.98 -1.51 -11.65
C ARG A 52 -5.67 -0.33 -12.58
N ARG A 53 -5.69 -0.59 -13.90
CA ARG A 53 -5.24 0.35 -14.93
C ARG A 53 -6.04 1.66 -14.94
N ASP A 54 -7.35 1.59 -14.76
CA ASP A 54 -8.26 2.75 -14.70
C ASP A 54 -7.91 3.68 -13.53
N TRP A 55 -7.61 3.11 -12.36
CA TRP A 55 -7.13 3.87 -11.20
C TRP A 55 -5.73 4.43 -11.41
N TRP A 56 -4.84 3.67 -12.06
CA TRP A 56 -3.50 4.15 -12.36
C TRP A 56 -3.51 5.28 -13.38
N LYS A 57 -4.44 5.30 -14.34
CA LYS A 57 -4.54 6.38 -15.35
C LYS A 57 -4.91 7.72 -14.74
N ASN A 58 -5.72 7.74 -13.68
CA ASN A 58 -6.09 8.98 -13.00
C ASN A 58 -4.97 9.40 -12.01
N PRO A 59 -4.35 10.58 -12.18
CA PRO A 59 -3.20 11.00 -11.36
C PRO A 59 -3.55 11.22 -9.89
N GLU A 60 -4.75 11.72 -9.58
CA GLU A 60 -5.20 11.91 -8.19
C GLU A 60 -5.43 10.57 -7.49
N LYS A 61 -6.13 9.66 -8.15
CA LYS A 61 -6.34 8.29 -7.66
C LYS A 61 -5.01 7.56 -7.47
N ARG A 62 -4.08 7.71 -8.42
CA ARG A 62 -2.72 7.17 -8.32
C ARG A 62 -1.98 7.72 -7.11
N LYS A 63 -2.05 9.04 -6.85
CA LYS A 63 -1.40 9.67 -5.69
C LYS A 63 -1.99 9.14 -4.38
N ARG A 64 -3.32 9.05 -4.28
CA ARG A 64 -4.03 8.48 -3.14
C ARG A 64 -3.61 7.03 -2.86
N LEU A 65 -3.60 6.19 -3.89
CA LEU A 65 -3.13 4.80 -3.83
C LEU A 65 -1.70 4.69 -3.29
N LYS A 66 -0.77 5.49 -3.82
CA LYS A 66 0.62 5.48 -3.36
C LYS A 66 0.74 5.82 -1.88
N VAL A 67 -0.02 6.81 -1.42
CA VAL A 67 -0.06 7.20 0.00
C VAL A 67 -0.66 6.08 0.85
N HIS A 68 -1.83 5.58 0.47
CA HIS A 68 -2.54 4.51 1.18
C HIS A 68 -1.64 3.27 1.37
N GLU A 69 -1.11 2.74 0.28
CA GLU A 69 -0.23 1.56 0.27
C GLU A 69 1.06 1.82 1.06
N SER A 70 1.64 3.01 0.95
CA SER A 70 2.87 3.33 1.70
C SER A 70 2.60 3.41 3.20
N VAL A 71 1.47 3.96 3.64
CA VAL A 71 1.10 4.03 5.06
C VAL A 71 0.83 2.62 5.57
N GLU A 72 0.04 1.85 4.85
CA GLU A 72 -0.30 0.47 5.23
C GLU A 72 0.94 -0.41 5.34
N LEU A 73 1.80 -0.44 4.32
CA LEU A 73 3.03 -1.22 4.33
C LEU A 73 4.00 -0.77 5.43
N ASN A 74 4.07 0.54 5.74
CA ASN A 74 4.89 1.05 6.84
C ASN A 74 4.36 0.57 8.20
N LEU A 75 3.05 0.62 8.43
CA LEU A 75 2.43 0.10 9.65
C LEU A 75 2.63 -1.41 9.78
N MET A 76 2.45 -2.16 8.68
CA MET A 76 2.72 -3.59 8.66
C MET A 76 4.20 -3.92 8.89
N ASN A 77 5.13 -3.07 8.43
CA ASN A 77 6.56 -3.21 8.72
C ASN A 77 6.87 -3.00 10.22
N LYS A 78 6.08 -2.17 10.91
CA LYS A 78 6.14 -1.95 12.36
C LYS A 78 5.44 -3.04 13.18
N GLY A 79 4.91 -4.08 12.53
CA GLY A 79 4.22 -5.19 13.20
C GLY A 79 2.72 -4.99 13.39
N VAL A 80 2.13 -3.92 12.84
CA VAL A 80 0.68 -3.72 12.91
C VAL A 80 -0.03 -4.75 12.00
N PRO A 81 -1.05 -5.47 12.51
CA PRO A 81 -1.83 -6.39 11.68
C PRO A 81 -2.51 -5.68 10.51
N TYR A 82 -2.65 -6.38 9.37
CA TYR A 82 -3.21 -5.84 8.13
C TYR A 82 -4.52 -5.05 8.36
N TYR A 83 -5.50 -5.63 9.06
CA TYR A 83 -6.80 -5.00 9.27
C TYR A 83 -6.69 -3.62 9.96
N ARG A 84 -5.81 -3.51 10.97
CA ARG A 84 -5.57 -2.23 11.65
C ARG A 84 -4.80 -1.26 10.76
N ALA A 85 -3.79 -1.73 10.04
CA ALA A 85 -3.01 -0.92 9.11
C ALA A 85 -3.91 -0.35 8.00
N HIS A 86 -4.80 -1.17 7.44
CA HIS A 86 -5.77 -0.80 6.42
C HIS A 86 -6.78 0.24 6.93
N LYS A 87 -7.31 0.04 8.14
CA LYS A 87 -8.21 1.03 8.78
C LYS A 87 -7.53 2.38 8.98
N ILE A 88 -6.28 2.39 9.45
CA ILE A 88 -5.51 3.63 9.64
C ILE A 88 -5.19 4.27 8.29
N ALA A 89 -4.82 3.50 7.26
CA ALA A 89 -4.56 4.02 5.93
C ALA A 89 -5.81 4.67 5.31
N ASN A 90 -6.99 4.06 5.46
CA ASN A 90 -8.27 4.64 5.04
C ASN A 90 -8.57 5.96 5.77
N ILE A 91 -8.37 6.01 7.10
CA ILE A 91 -8.59 7.25 7.89
C ILE A 91 -7.60 8.33 7.45
N PHE A 92 -6.33 7.97 7.25
CA PHE A 92 -5.30 8.90 6.81
C PHE A 92 -5.60 9.47 5.42
N GLU A 93 -6.03 8.61 4.49
CA GLU A 93 -6.46 9.04 3.16
C GLU A 93 -7.67 9.97 3.23
N HIS A 94 -8.69 9.62 4.01
CA HIS A 94 -9.90 10.44 4.17
C HIS A 94 -9.58 11.81 4.80
N ASN A 95 -8.71 11.86 5.81
CA ASN A 95 -8.27 13.10 6.44
C ASN A 95 -7.35 13.93 5.55
N ALA A 96 -6.46 13.30 4.78
CA ALA A 96 -5.63 13.97 3.80
C ALA A 96 -6.48 14.65 2.70
N ILE A 97 -7.57 14.00 2.25
CA ILE A 97 -8.53 14.60 1.31
C ILE A 97 -9.26 15.79 1.93
N LYS A 98 -9.69 15.69 3.19
CA LYS A 98 -10.29 16.82 3.93
C LYS A 98 -9.33 18.01 4.02
N HIS A 99 -8.06 17.76 4.31
CA HIS A 99 -7.04 18.80 4.42
C HIS A 99 -6.70 19.45 3.07
N ILE A 100 -6.87 18.73 1.94
CA ILE A 100 -6.74 19.28 0.59
C ILE A 100 -7.98 20.09 0.19
N ARG A 101 -9.19 19.68 0.57
CA ARG A 101 -10.45 20.40 0.25
C ARG A 101 -10.73 21.59 1.16
N GLY A 102 -10.19 21.62 2.38
CA GLY A 102 -10.35 22.71 3.35
C GLY A 102 -9.38 23.87 3.19
N LYS A 103 -8.44 23.81 2.24
CA LYS A 103 -7.61 24.95 1.82
C LYS A 103 -8.22 25.63 0.60
N LYS A 104 -9.48 26.03 0.70
CA LYS A 104 -10.15 26.84 -0.32
C LYS A 104 -10.55 28.17 0.29
#